data_AF-A0A920FI96-F1
#
_entry.id   AF-A0A920FI96-F1
#
_cell.length_a   1.000
_cell.length_b   1.000
_cell.length_c   1.000
_cell.angle_alpha   90.00
_cell.angle_beta   90.00
_cell.angle_gamma   90.00
#
_symmetry.space_group_name_H-M   'P 1'
#
loop_
_entity.id
_entity.type
_entity.pdbx_description
1 polymer ?
#
loop_
_entity_poly.entity_id
_entity_poly.type
_entity_poly.pdbx_seq_one_letter_code
_entity_poly.pdbx_strand_id
1 'polypeptide(L)'
;MFFGLFDFIGEKYILLFYLILIFDHISIELYRLLVVFSKPIQANMNLFLRTGIWILVLIFAWHYDFKDLKNLKSVFNLWLVGSFLSVVYSIFSISTVGVKIPWKEKMEAKWILKGLRIALPFFIATLSYKIIQFADRYMVEFYLGTKQTGIYYFFSNISMLIETFVQTTVVMIYSLN
;
A
#
# COMPACT_ATOMS: atom_id res chain seq x y z
N MET A 1 -12.92 -8.03 13.21
CA MET A 1 -12.47 -7.03 12.22
C MET A 1 -13.51 -6.75 11.12
N PHE A 2 -14.28 -7.74 10.64
CA PHE A 2 -15.30 -7.53 9.59
C PHE A 2 -16.56 -6.76 10.02
N PHE A 3 -16.99 -6.81 11.28
CA PHE A 3 -18.26 -6.18 11.71
C PHE A 3 -18.18 -4.66 11.97
N GLY A 4 -17.00 -4.09 12.23
CA GLY A 4 -16.84 -2.65 12.53
C GLY A 4 -16.67 -1.74 11.32
N LEU A 5 -16.60 -2.29 10.10
CA LEU A 5 -16.46 -1.51 8.87
C LEU A 5 -17.79 -0.89 8.40
N PHE A 6 -18.91 -1.54 8.73
CA PHE A 6 -20.25 -1.12 8.32
C PHE A 6 -20.69 0.20 8.95
N ASP A 7 -20.26 0.49 10.19
CA ASP A 7 -20.57 1.76 10.86
C ASP A 7 -19.70 2.93 10.35
N PHE A 8 -18.53 2.65 9.76
CA PHE A 8 -17.55 3.68 9.41
C PHE A 8 -17.54 4.02 7.90
N ILE A 9 -17.84 3.04 7.04
CA ILE A 9 -17.92 3.21 5.59
C ILE A 9 -19.37 3.02 5.18
N GLY A 10 -20.04 4.11 4.78
CA GLY A 10 -21.42 4.03 4.32
C GLY A 10 -21.60 2.95 3.26
N GLU A 11 -22.68 2.17 3.35
CA GLU A 11 -22.92 0.94 2.55
C GLU A 11 -22.64 1.11 1.05
N LYS A 12 -22.87 2.31 0.53
CA LYS A 12 -22.61 2.74 -0.85
C LYS A 12 -21.16 2.56 -1.32
N TYR A 13 -20.18 2.59 -0.42
CA TYR A 13 -18.74 2.55 -0.78
C TYR A 13 -18.07 1.20 -0.55
N ILE A 14 -18.78 0.23 0.05
CA ILE A 14 -18.21 -1.06 0.45
C ILE A 14 -17.63 -1.82 -0.74
N LEU A 15 -18.40 -1.94 -1.83
CA LEU A 15 -17.95 -2.63 -3.04
C LEU A 15 -16.68 -1.99 -3.61
N LEU A 16 -16.64 -0.67 -3.61
CA LEU A 16 -15.53 0.08 -4.18
C LEU A 16 -14.28 -0.01 -3.32
N PHE A 17 -14.45 -0.01 -1.99
CA PHE A 17 -13.39 -0.30 -1.03
C PHE A 17 -12.79 -1.70 -1.21
N TYR A 18 -13.62 -2.73 -1.36
CA TYR A 18 -13.12 -4.09 -1.58
C TYR A 18 -12.38 -4.24 -2.92
N LEU A 19 -12.87 -3.60 -3.99
CA LEU A 19 -12.16 -3.57 -5.27
C LEU A 19 -10.76 -2.93 -5.12
N ILE A 20 -10.68 -1.77 -4.46
CA ILE A 20 -9.40 -1.14 -4.16
C ILE A 20 -8.51 -2.11 -3.39
N LEU A 21 -9.02 -2.71 -2.31
CA LEU A 21 -8.25 -3.61 -1.46
C LEU A 21 -7.64 -4.77 -2.25
N ILE A 22 -8.41 -5.38 -3.15
CA ILE A 22 -7.95 -6.48 -4.02
C ILE A 22 -6.83 -6.01 -4.96
N PHE A 23 -7.05 -4.93 -5.72
CA PHE A 23 -6.05 -4.43 -6.67
C PHE A 23 -4.79 -3.92 -5.96
N ASP A 24 -4.95 -3.27 -4.80
CA ASP A 24 -3.84 -2.77 -4.02
C ASP A 24 -2.97 -3.92 -3.49
N HIS A 25 -3.60 -4.98 -2.95
CA HIS A 25 -2.90 -6.19 -2.53
C HIS A 25 -2.14 -6.85 -3.68
N ILE A 26 -2.80 -7.06 -4.83
CA ILE A 26 -2.16 -7.64 -6.01
C ILE A 26 -0.97 -6.77 -6.45
N SER A 27 -1.11 -5.44 -6.43
CA SER A 27 -0.02 -4.52 -6.77
C SER A 27 1.16 -4.59 -5.78
N ILE A 28 0.92 -4.77 -4.47
CA ILE A 28 2.00 -5.06 -3.50
C ILE A 28 2.73 -6.36 -3.90
N GLU A 29 2.01 -7.43 -4.24
CA GLU A 29 2.65 -8.70 -4.57
C GLU A 29 3.49 -8.61 -5.84
N LEU A 30 2.94 -7.98 -6.89
CA LEU A 30 3.66 -7.79 -8.15
C LEU A 30 4.88 -6.88 -7.98
N TYR A 31 4.79 -5.85 -7.13
CA TYR A 31 5.94 -5.05 -6.72
C TYR A 31 7.06 -5.92 -6.14
N ARG A 32 6.73 -6.82 -5.19
CA ARG A 32 7.72 -7.72 -4.59
C ARG A 32 8.35 -8.64 -5.62
N LEU A 33 7.56 -9.18 -6.54
CA LEU A 33 8.08 -10.02 -7.63
C LEU A 33 9.06 -9.25 -8.53
N LEU A 34 8.76 -8.00 -8.89
CA LEU A 34 9.67 -7.16 -9.67
C LEU A 34 10.99 -6.88 -8.93
N VAL A 35 10.95 -6.67 -7.61
CA VAL A 35 12.15 -6.53 -6.78
C VAL A 35 12.98 -7.82 -6.78
N VAL A 36 12.33 -8.98 -6.61
CA VAL A 36 12.99 -10.30 -6.63
C VAL A 36 13.63 -10.59 -7.99
N PHE A 37 13.01 -10.15 -9.09
CA PHE A 37 13.58 -10.27 -10.44
C PHE A 37 14.61 -9.19 -10.78
N SER A 38 15.11 -8.44 -9.78
CA SER A 38 16.10 -7.37 -9.96
C SER A 38 15.66 -6.29 -10.97
N LYS A 39 14.37 -5.94 -10.96
CA LYS A 39 13.75 -4.89 -11.77
C LYS A 39 13.28 -3.71 -10.88
N PRO A 40 14.19 -3.04 -10.14
CA PRO A 40 13.82 -1.99 -9.18
C PRO A 40 13.17 -0.76 -9.83
N ILE A 41 13.53 -0.44 -11.08
CA ILE A 41 12.93 0.69 -11.82
C ILE A 41 11.44 0.43 -12.06
N GLN A 42 11.10 -0.77 -12.53
CA GLN A 42 9.71 -1.20 -12.77
C GLN A 42 8.94 -1.29 -11.45
N ALA A 43 9.57 -1.79 -10.38
CA ALA A 43 8.96 -1.82 -9.06
C ALA A 43 8.61 -0.40 -8.57
N ASN A 44 9.53 0.56 -8.69
CA ASN A 44 9.28 1.96 -8.33
C ASN A 44 8.19 2.62 -9.19
N MET A 45 8.12 2.29 -10.48
CA MET A 45 7.03 2.77 -11.34
C MET A 45 5.67 2.21 -10.89
N ASN A 46 5.58 0.92 -10.53
CA ASN A 46 4.37 0.36 -9.93
C ASN A 46 3.96 1.10 -8.65
N LEU A 47 4.92 1.36 -7.75
CA LEU A 47 4.67 2.11 -6.53
C LEU A 47 4.10 3.50 -6.83
N PHE A 48 4.73 4.23 -7.76
CA PHE A 48 4.30 5.56 -8.17
C PHE A 48 2.88 5.58 -8.76
N LEU A 49 2.53 4.60 -9.60
CA LEU A 49 1.18 4.46 -10.14
C LEU A 49 0.14 4.17 -9.05
N ARG A 50 0.48 3.29 -8.10
CA ARG A 50 -0.43 2.90 -7.01
C ARG A 50 -0.68 4.03 -6.01
N THR A 51 0.35 4.79 -5.63
CA THR A 51 0.26 5.71 -4.48
C THR A 51 0.38 7.19 -4.82
N GLY A 52 0.94 7.56 -5.98
CA GLY A 52 1.32 8.95 -6.25
C GLY A 52 0.50 9.63 -7.34
N ILE A 53 0.48 9.05 -8.54
CA ILE A 53 0.01 9.75 -9.75
C ILE A 53 -1.45 10.21 -9.65
N TRP A 54 -2.33 9.37 -9.10
CA TRP A 54 -3.75 9.67 -9.03
C TRP A 54 -4.07 10.79 -8.00
N ILE A 55 -3.20 10.97 -6.99
CA ILE A 55 -3.31 12.09 -6.04
C ILE A 55 -2.98 13.41 -6.74
N LEU A 56 -1.96 13.44 -7.59
CA LEU A 56 -1.62 14.63 -8.37
C LEU A 56 -2.78 15.03 -9.29
N VAL A 57 -3.46 14.05 -9.89
CA VAL A 57 -4.67 14.28 -10.70
C VAL A 57 -5.79 14.89 -9.85
N LEU A 58 -6.01 14.42 -8.62
CA LEU A 58 -6.99 15.02 -7.70
C LEU A 58 -6.64 16.46 -7.33
N ILE A 59 -5.39 16.73 -6.97
CA ILE A 59 -4.94 18.08 -6.59
C ILE A 59 -5.15 19.04 -7.76
N PHE A 60 -4.78 18.62 -8.97
CA PHE A 60 -4.99 19.40 -10.19
C PHE A 60 -6.50 19.63 -10.41
N ALA A 61 -7.31 18.58 -10.36
CA ALA A 61 -8.76 18.71 -10.50
C ALA A 61 -9.40 19.64 -9.46
N TRP A 62 -8.94 19.62 -8.21
CA TRP A 62 -9.46 20.50 -7.17
C TRP A 62 -9.01 21.95 -7.33
N HIS A 63 -7.82 22.17 -7.89
CA HIS A 63 -7.29 23.50 -8.19
C HIS A 63 -8.10 24.22 -9.29
N TYR A 64 -8.51 23.51 -10.35
CA TYR A 64 -9.37 24.04 -11.41
C TYR A 64 -10.87 24.07 -11.05
N ASP A 65 -11.18 23.92 -9.76
CA ASP A 65 -12.52 24.02 -9.19
C ASP A 65 -13.57 23.07 -9.79
N PHE A 66 -13.15 21.86 -10.19
CA PHE A 66 -14.08 20.77 -10.52
C PHE A 66 -14.80 20.30 -9.25
N LYS A 67 -15.92 20.96 -8.91
CA LYS A 67 -16.71 20.70 -7.69
C LYS A 67 -17.21 19.26 -7.58
N ASP A 68 -17.49 18.62 -8.71
CA ASP A 68 -17.95 17.22 -8.78
C ASP A 68 -16.87 16.21 -8.35
N LEU A 69 -15.60 16.62 -8.33
CA LEU A 69 -14.47 15.77 -7.91
C LEU A 69 -14.08 15.98 -6.44
N LYS A 70 -14.67 16.96 -5.75
CA LYS A 70 -14.43 17.25 -4.32
C LYS A 70 -15.30 16.38 -3.41
N ASN A 71 -15.28 15.07 -3.63
CA ASN A 71 -16.01 14.12 -2.79
C ASN A 71 -15.22 12.81 -2.60
N LEU A 72 -15.62 12.04 -1.57
CA LEU A 72 -14.96 10.78 -1.21
C LEU A 72 -15.05 9.74 -2.33
N LYS A 73 -16.14 9.75 -3.12
CA LYS A 73 -16.34 8.82 -4.24
C LYS A 73 -15.26 9.01 -5.31
N SER A 74 -14.93 10.26 -5.64
CA SER A 74 -13.91 10.62 -6.62
C SER A 74 -12.51 10.22 -6.16
N VAL A 75 -12.23 10.36 -4.86
CA VAL A 75 -10.98 9.88 -4.25
C VAL A 75 -10.85 8.37 -4.43
N PHE A 76 -11.88 7.60 -4.04
CA PHE A 76 -11.83 6.16 -4.17
C PHE A 76 -11.81 5.69 -5.63
N ASN A 77 -12.53 6.35 -6.54
CA ASN A 77 -12.47 6.04 -7.97
C ASN A 77 -11.06 6.21 -8.54
N LEU A 78 -10.40 7.34 -8.26
CA LEU A 78 -9.06 7.60 -8.78
C LEU A 78 -8.00 6.71 -8.12
N TRP A 79 -8.15 6.38 -6.84
CA TRP A 79 -7.33 5.36 -6.19
C TRP A 79 -7.51 4.01 -6.89
N LEU A 80 -8.74 3.57 -7.14
CA LEU A 80 -9.01 2.32 -7.85
C LEU A 80 -8.34 2.30 -9.23
N VAL A 81 -8.41 3.40 -9.98
CA VAL A 81 -7.73 3.53 -11.28
C VAL A 81 -6.22 3.43 -11.12
N GLY A 82 -5.63 4.10 -10.13
CA GLY A 82 -4.19 4.02 -9.83
C GLY A 82 -3.73 2.59 -9.49
N SER A 83 -4.43 1.92 -8.59
CA SER A 83 -4.13 0.53 -8.20
C SER A 83 -4.38 -0.46 -9.35
N PHE A 84 -5.38 -0.21 -10.20
CA PHE A 84 -5.62 -1.04 -11.39
C PHE A 84 -4.48 -0.87 -12.41
N LEU A 85 -4.09 0.37 -12.72
CA LEU A 85 -3.01 0.67 -13.66
C LEU A 85 -1.67 0.10 -13.18
N SER A 86 -1.40 0.14 -11.87
CA SER A 86 -0.17 -0.42 -11.32
C SER A 86 -0.12 -1.95 -11.49
N VAL A 87 -1.24 -2.65 -11.32
CA VAL A 87 -1.35 -4.09 -11.59
C VAL A 87 -1.11 -4.39 -13.07
N VAL A 88 -1.79 -3.69 -13.97
CA VAL A 88 -1.63 -3.89 -15.43
C VAL A 88 -0.18 -3.66 -15.86
N TYR A 89 0.42 -2.55 -15.41
CA TYR A 89 1.82 -2.23 -15.70
C TYR A 89 2.78 -3.30 -15.18
N SER A 90 2.55 -3.81 -13.98
CA SER A 90 3.43 -4.82 -13.39
C SER A 90 3.32 -6.18 -14.06
N ILE A 91 2.11 -6.60 -14.45
CA ILE A 91 1.92 -7.84 -15.24
C ILE A 91 2.65 -7.74 -16.57
N PHE A 92 2.51 -6.60 -17.27
CA PHE A 92 3.24 -6.35 -18.52
C PHE A 92 4.75 -6.34 -18.29
N SER A 93 5.22 -5.71 -17.21
CA SER A 93 6.65 -5.67 -16.88
C SER A 93 7.20 -7.07 -16.60
N ILE A 94 6.47 -7.91 -15.86
CA ILE A 94 6.88 -9.29 -15.55
C ILE A 94 6.91 -10.16 -16.82
N SER A 95 5.96 -9.99 -17.74
CA SER A 95 5.93 -10.79 -18.98
C SER A 95 7.17 -10.54 -19.84
N THR A 96 7.76 -9.34 -19.80
CA THR A 96 9.02 -9.02 -20.50
C THR A 96 10.27 -9.66 -19.87
N VAL A 97 10.21 -10.14 -18.63
CA VAL A 97 11.35 -10.78 -17.95
C VAL A 97 11.61 -12.20 -18.50
N GLY A 98 10.69 -12.76 -19.28
CA GLY A 98 10.85 -14.08 -19.90
C GLY A 98 10.74 -15.25 -18.91
N VAL A 99 10.23 -15.00 -17.69
CA VAL A 99 9.98 -16.04 -16.70
C VAL A 99 8.76 -16.86 -17.15
N LYS A 100 9.00 -18.13 -17.52
CA LYS A 100 7.91 -19.07 -17.73
C LYS A 100 7.31 -19.43 -16.38
N ILE A 101 6.16 -18.84 -16.06
CA ILE A 101 5.40 -19.23 -14.87
C ILE A 101 4.99 -20.70 -15.06
N PRO A 102 5.41 -21.62 -14.17
CA PRO A 102 5.09 -23.03 -14.30
C PRO A 102 3.65 -23.29 -13.83
N TRP A 103 2.65 -22.87 -14.63
CA TRP A 103 1.22 -23.04 -14.33
C TRP A 103 0.77 -24.50 -14.18
N LYS A 104 1.57 -25.46 -14.67
CA LYS A 104 1.26 -26.89 -14.70
C LYS A 104 1.87 -27.68 -13.53
N GLU A 105 2.69 -27.08 -12.69
CA GLU A 105 3.26 -27.80 -11.57
C GLU A 105 2.27 -27.93 -10.41
N LYS A 106 2.24 -29.11 -9.80
CA LYS A 106 1.34 -29.38 -8.68
C LYS A 106 1.81 -28.55 -7.49
N MET A 107 0.91 -27.71 -7.00
CA MET A 107 1.15 -26.90 -5.81
C MET A 107 1.40 -27.81 -4.60
N GLU A 108 2.63 -27.78 -4.08
CA GLU A 108 3.00 -28.57 -2.90
C GLU A 108 2.58 -27.86 -1.61
N ALA A 109 1.47 -28.31 -1.00
CA ALA A 109 0.97 -27.73 0.25
C ALA A 109 2.03 -27.73 1.38
N LYS A 110 2.89 -28.76 1.45
CA LYS A 110 3.97 -28.84 2.44
C LYS A 110 4.97 -27.69 2.29
N TRP A 111 5.29 -27.29 1.06
CA TRP A 111 6.17 -26.17 0.77
C TRP A 111 5.53 -24.84 1.21
N ILE A 112 4.24 -24.65 0.94
CA ILE A 112 3.48 -23.47 1.38
C ILE A 112 3.44 -23.37 2.91
N LEU A 113 3.11 -24.46 3.61
CA LEU A 113 3.10 -24.46 5.07
C LEU A 113 4.48 -24.16 5.67
N LYS A 114 5.55 -24.67 5.05
CA LYS A 114 6.92 -24.34 5.46
C LYS A 114 7.22 -22.85 5.26
N GLY A 115 6.85 -22.29 4.10
CA GLY A 115 6.98 -20.85 3.82
C GLY A 115 6.20 -20.00 4.83
N LEU A 116 4.96 -20.38 5.13
CA LEU A 116 4.13 -19.72 6.14
C LEU A 116 4.79 -19.74 7.52
N ARG A 117 5.33 -20.89 7.94
CA ARG A 117 6.01 -21.02 9.24
C ARG A 117 7.27 -20.14 9.34
N ILE A 118 7.99 -19.96 8.23
CA ILE A 118 9.16 -19.07 8.15
C ILE A 118 8.72 -17.60 8.17
N ALA A 119 7.63 -17.26 7.48
CA ALA A 119 7.12 -15.90 7.42
C ALA A 119 6.40 -15.45 8.71
N LEU A 120 5.88 -16.39 9.52
CA LEU A 120 5.07 -16.10 10.70
C LEU A 120 5.78 -15.19 11.73
N PRO A 121 7.05 -15.42 12.13
CA PRO A 121 7.75 -14.52 13.05
C PRO A 121 7.91 -13.10 12.49
N PHE A 122 8.18 -12.96 11.18
CA PHE A 122 8.26 -11.66 10.53
C PHE A 122 6.90 -10.95 10.49
N PHE A 123 5.83 -11.71 10.26
CA PHE A 123 4.47 -11.19 10.32
C PHE A 123 4.12 -10.68 11.72
N ILE A 124 4.42 -11.46 12.76
CA ILE A 124 4.21 -11.07 14.16
C ILE A 124 5.05 -9.84 14.51
N ALA A 125 6.33 -9.82 14.15
CA ALA A 125 7.20 -8.66 14.38
C ALA A 125 6.65 -7.39 13.70
N THR A 126 6.19 -7.52 12.45
CA THR A 126 5.58 -6.41 11.70
C THR A 126 4.28 -5.96 12.35
N LEU A 127 3.44 -6.90 12.79
CA LEU A 127 2.18 -6.58 13.47
C LEU A 127 2.42 -5.85 14.78
N SER A 128 3.35 -6.34 15.61
CA SER A 128 3.73 -5.69 16.87
C SER A 128 4.28 -4.29 16.63
N TYR A 129 5.16 -4.11 15.63
CA TYR A 129 5.67 -2.81 15.25
C TYR A 129 4.54 -1.85 14.81
N LYS A 130 3.57 -2.34 14.03
CA LYS A 130 2.41 -1.54 13.62
C LYS A 130 1.51 -1.16 14.80
N ILE A 131 1.30 -2.06 15.76
CA ILE A 131 0.54 -1.75 16.98
C ILE A 131 1.22 -0.60 17.73
N ILE A 132 2.52 -0.66 17.93
CA ILE A 132 3.27 0.42 18.60
C ILE A 132 3.15 1.73 17.81
N GLN A 133 3.33 1.69 16.49
CA GLN A 133 3.25 2.86 15.63
C GLN A 133 1.88 3.57 15.68
N PHE A 134 0.79 2.81 15.82
CA PHE A 134 -0.55 3.39 15.92
C PHE A 134 -1.00 3.66 17.37
N ALA A 135 -0.39 3.00 18.37
CA ALA A 135 -0.75 3.15 19.78
C ALA A 135 -0.67 4.62 20.22
N ASP A 136 0.42 5.31 19.88
CA ASP A 136 0.62 6.71 20.24
C ASP A 136 -0.54 7.61 19.77
N ARG A 137 -1.00 7.41 18.53
CA ARG A 137 -2.13 8.17 17.97
C ARG A 137 -3.41 7.95 18.78
N TYR A 138 -3.72 6.70 19.11
CA TYR A 138 -4.94 6.37 19.87
C TYR A 138 -4.85 6.86 21.32
N MET A 139 -3.68 6.79 21.95
CA MET A 139 -3.46 7.35 23.28
C MET A 139 -3.65 8.87 23.27
N VAL A 140 -3.04 9.58 22.31
CA VAL A 140 -3.22 11.03 22.15
C VAL A 140 -4.69 11.39 21.94
N GLU A 141 -5.42 10.61 21.14
CA GLU A 141 -6.86 10.83 20.94
C GLU A 141 -7.68 10.62 22.21
N PHE A 142 -7.37 9.57 22.97
CA PHE A 142 -8.04 9.27 24.23
C PHE A 142 -7.80 10.36 25.29
N TYR A 143 -6.57 10.86 25.42
CA TYR A 143 -6.20 11.81 26.48
C TYR A 143 -6.40 13.29 26.09
N LEU A 144 -6.14 13.66 24.83
CA LEU A 144 -6.05 15.05 24.39
C LEU A 144 -7.13 15.44 23.36
N GLY A 145 -7.92 14.47 22.90
CA GLY A 145 -8.99 14.68 21.94
C GLY A 145 -8.52 14.88 20.49
N THR A 146 -9.49 14.85 19.58
CA THR A 146 -9.28 14.76 18.12
C THR A 146 -8.44 15.89 17.52
N LYS A 147 -8.58 17.12 18.03
CA LYS A 147 -7.82 18.28 17.54
C LYS A 147 -6.32 18.11 17.77
N GLN A 148 -5.92 17.63 18.95
CA GLN A 148 -4.51 17.42 19.28
C GLN A 148 -3.95 16.21 18.54
N THR A 149 -4.75 15.16 18.35
CA THR A 149 -4.38 14.00 17.50
C THR A 149 -4.06 14.43 16.08
N GLY A 150 -4.84 15.35 15.50
CA GLY A 150 -4.57 15.87 14.16
C GLY A 150 -3.21 16.56 14.06
N ILE A 151 -2.88 17.41 15.04
CA ILE A 151 -1.59 18.12 15.09
C ILE A 151 -0.43 17.11 15.27
N TYR A 152 -0.55 16.19 16.22
CA TYR A 152 0.44 15.15 16.46
C TYR A 152 0.68 14.31 15.19
N TYR A 153 -0.40 13.85 14.55
CA TYR A 153 -0.31 13.00 13.37
C TYR A 153 0.31 13.75 12.18
N PHE A 154 0.03 15.04 12.03
CA PHE A 154 0.66 15.85 11.00
C PHE A 154 2.19 15.88 11.15
N PHE A 155 2.69 16.19 12.35
CA PHE A 155 4.13 16.21 12.61
C PHE A 155 4.77 14.82 12.56
N SER A 156 4.09 13.77 13.04
CA SER A 156 4.63 12.41 12.99
C SER A 156 4.81 11.90 11.57
N ASN A 157 3.92 12.25 10.64
CA ASN A 157 4.09 11.93 9.22
C ASN A 157 5.32 12.63 8.61
N ILE A 158 5.60 13.88 9.00
CA ILE A 158 6.81 14.59 8.55
C ILE A 158 8.06 13.88 9.08
N SER A 159 8.08 13.49 10.36
CA SER A 159 9.20 12.75 10.94
C SER A 159 9.44 11.40 10.25
N MET A 160 8.37 10.69 9.87
CA MET A 160 8.47 9.40 9.17
C MET A 160 9.12 9.51 7.78
N LEU A 161 9.11 10.70 7.14
CA LEU A 161 9.84 10.94 5.90
C LEU A 161 11.36 10.83 6.09
N ILE A 162 11.87 11.27 7.25
CA ILE A 162 13.30 11.20 7.57
C ILE A 162 13.72 9.74 7.70
N GLU A 163 12.93 8.93 8.42
CA GLU A 163 13.18 7.49 8.55
C GLU A 163 13.19 6.80 7.18
N THR A 164 12.21 7.10 6.34
CA THR A 164 12.10 6.53 4.98
C THR A 164 13.31 6.91 4.12
N PHE A 165 13.76 8.17 4.22
CA PHE A 165 14.93 8.65 3.49
C PHE A 165 16.22 7.92 3.93
N VAL A 166 16.40 7.73 5.24
CA VAL A 166 17.55 6.99 5.79
C VAL A 166 17.49 5.52 5.37
N GLN A 167 16.35 4.86 5.46
CA GLN A 167 16.20 3.48 4.99
C GLN A 167 16.52 3.35 3.50
N THR A 168 16.06 4.29 2.68
CA THR A 168 16.28 4.25 1.23
C THR A 168 17.74 4.53 0.85
N THR A 169 18.35 5.54 1.46
CA THR A 169 19.69 5.99 1.08
C THR A 169 20.78 5.17 1.73
N VAL A 170 20.64 4.82 3.02
CA VAL A 170 21.65 4.06 3.74
C VAL A 170 21.39 2.56 3.54
N VAL A 171 20.26 2.05 4.04
CA VAL A 171 20.08 0.61 4.14
C VAL A 171 19.99 -0.07 2.76
N MET A 172 19.19 0.46 1.84
CA MET A 172 19.03 -0.18 0.52
C MET A 172 20.30 -0.08 -0.34
N ILE A 173 20.98 1.08 -0.38
CA ILE A 173 22.19 1.24 -1.19
C ILE A 173 23.34 0.38 -0.65
N TYR A 174 23.55 0.34 0.67
CA TYR A 174 24.60 -0.49 1.25
C TYR A 174 24.32 -2.00 1.16
N SER A 175 23.04 -2.43 1.10
CA SER A 175 22.70 -3.85 0.93
C SER A 175 22.90 -4.41 -0.48
N LEU A 176 23.12 -3.54 -1.47
CA LEU A 176 23.35 -3.91 -2.87
C LEU A 176 24.84 -4.08 -3.22
N ASN A 177 25.74 -3.75 -2.28
CA ASN A 177 27.19 -4.00 -2.36
C ASN A 177 27.60 -5.13 -1.42
#